data_AF-A0A1E2SL17-F1
#
_entry.id   AF-A0A1E2SL17-F1
#
_cell.length_a   1.000
_cell.length_b   1.000
_cell.length_c   1.000
_cell.angle_alpha   90.00
_cell.angle_beta   90.00
_cell.angle_gamma   90.00
#
_symmetry.space_group_name_H-M   'P 1'
#
loop_
_entity.id
_entity.type
_entity.pdbx_description
1 polymer ?
#
loop_
_entity_poly.entity_id
_entity_poly.type
_entity_poly.pdbx_seq_one_letter_code
_entity_poly.pdbx_strand_id
1 'polypeptide(L)'
;MQLFIERAGVGVMRFHRPLTNKLGAAIVIGRRYSLKGTHAQLVNNLLLNRLIVVGSGFPALVHTVGVGGALDDEEGLDSVRRTFDRIVDVGQLFESVGLEISAPHDVEIRLGRTG
;
A
#
# COMPACT_ATOMS: atom_id res chain seq x y z
N MET A 1 -6.66 -9.46 -7.37
CA MET A 1 -6.27 -8.30 -6.52
C MET A 1 -6.80 -6.97 -7.07
N GLN A 2 -6.62 -6.69 -8.36
CA GLN A 2 -7.08 -5.45 -9.02
C GLN A 2 -8.55 -5.09 -8.75
N LEU A 3 -9.48 -6.03 -8.91
CA LEU A 3 -10.92 -5.78 -8.71
C LEU A 3 -11.28 -5.28 -7.30
N PHE A 4 -10.60 -5.77 -6.26
CA PHE A 4 -10.87 -5.33 -4.88
C PHE A 4 -10.43 -3.88 -4.66
N ILE A 5 -9.22 -3.54 -5.09
CA ILE A 5 -8.68 -2.20 -4.89
C ILE A 5 -9.44 -1.18 -5.76
N GLU A 6 -9.90 -1.58 -6.95
CA GLU A 6 -10.77 -0.75 -7.78
C GLU A 6 -12.13 -0.52 -7.10
N ARG A 7 -12.76 -1.56 -6.56
CA ARG A 7 -14.04 -1.44 -5.83
C ARG A 7 -13.92 -0.56 -4.57
N ALA A 8 -12.76 -0.55 -3.93
CA ALA A 8 -12.52 0.20 -2.70
C ALA A 8 -12.34 1.71 -2.89
N GLY A 9 -11.82 2.16 -4.04
CA GLY A 9 -11.43 3.57 -4.24
C GLY A 9 -12.12 4.28 -5.40
N VAL A 10 -12.47 3.54 -6.45
CA VAL A 10 -12.98 4.11 -7.71
C VAL A 10 -14.34 3.56 -8.14
N GLY A 11 -14.77 2.44 -7.56
CA GLY A 11 -16.08 1.82 -7.78
C GLY A 11 -17.14 2.27 -6.76
N VAL A 12 -17.88 1.30 -6.21
CA VAL A 12 -19.02 1.52 -5.31
C VAL A 12 -18.67 2.39 -4.10
N MET A 13 -17.45 2.25 -3.56
CA MET A 13 -17.04 2.99 -2.35
C MET A 13 -16.37 4.33 -2.63
N ARG A 14 -16.39 4.86 -3.87
CA ARG A 14 -15.67 6.09 -4.26
C ARG A 14 -16.04 7.36 -3.48
N PHE A 15 -17.19 7.36 -2.80
CA PHE A 15 -17.68 8.49 -2.01
C PHE A 15 -17.29 8.40 -0.53
N HIS A 16 -17.19 7.17 0.01
CA HIS A 16 -16.73 6.94 1.37
C HIS A 16 -15.21 6.77 1.47
N ARG A 17 -14.59 6.22 0.41
CA ARG A 17 -13.16 5.92 0.24
C ARG A 17 -12.52 5.40 1.54
N PRO A 18 -12.91 4.19 2.00
CA PRO A 18 -12.52 3.69 3.31
C PRO A 18 -11.00 3.49 3.48
N LEU A 19 -10.23 3.49 2.38
CA LEU A 19 -8.79 3.31 2.42
C LEU A 19 -8.01 4.63 2.39
N THR A 20 -8.66 5.78 2.22
CA THR A 20 -7.93 7.04 2.16
C THR A 20 -7.22 7.35 3.47
N ASN A 21 -6.01 7.89 3.35
CA ASN A 21 -5.11 8.28 4.44
C ASN A 21 -4.63 7.10 5.30
N LYS A 22 -5.00 5.86 4.98
CA LYS A 22 -4.41 4.68 5.60
C LYS A 22 -3.00 4.44 5.05
N LEU A 23 -2.13 3.91 5.89
CA LEU A 23 -0.81 3.46 5.48
C LEU A 23 -0.94 2.19 4.62
N GLY A 24 -0.14 2.09 3.56
CA GLY A 24 -0.14 0.94 2.69
C GLY A 24 1.23 0.64 2.09
N ALA A 25 1.45 -0.62 1.76
CA ALA A 25 2.58 -1.08 0.97
C ALA A 25 2.16 -2.29 0.12
N ALA A 26 2.92 -2.56 -0.95
CA ALA A 26 2.72 -3.74 -1.79
C ALA A 26 3.86 -4.73 -1.55
N ILE A 27 3.51 -5.97 -1.21
CA ILE A 27 4.47 -7.08 -1.12
C ILE A 27 4.08 -8.07 -2.21
N VAL A 28 5.05 -8.47 -3.04
CA VAL A 28 4.81 -9.39 -4.16
C VAL A 28 5.70 -10.60 -4.02
N ILE A 29 5.06 -11.76 -3.88
CA ILE A 29 5.73 -13.06 -3.82
C ILE A 29 5.47 -13.77 -5.14
N GLY A 30 6.52 -14.25 -5.80
CA GLY A 30 6.37 -14.85 -7.11
C GLY A 30 7.55 -15.74 -7.50
N ARG A 31 7.27 -16.71 -8.37
CA ARG A 31 8.26 -17.70 -8.77
C ARG A 31 9.15 -17.24 -9.91
N ARG A 32 8.58 -16.61 -10.94
CA ARG A 32 9.31 -16.14 -12.12
C ARG A 32 8.65 -14.90 -12.70
N TYR A 33 9.49 -14.02 -13.27
CA TYR A 33 9.16 -12.83 -14.08
C TYR A 33 8.19 -11.82 -13.46
N SER A 34 8.32 -10.58 -13.90
CA SER A 34 7.30 -9.52 -13.72
C SER A 34 6.86 -9.17 -12.30
N LEU A 35 7.54 -9.64 -11.23
CA LEU A 35 7.27 -9.21 -9.85
C LEU A 35 7.29 -7.68 -9.72
N LYS A 36 8.26 -7.03 -10.37
CA LYS A 36 8.36 -5.55 -10.46
C LYS A 36 7.12 -4.92 -11.11
N GLY A 37 6.62 -5.51 -12.19
CA GLY A 37 5.43 -5.04 -12.89
C GLY A 37 4.16 -5.18 -12.03
N THR A 38 4.00 -6.33 -11.38
CA THR A 38 2.90 -6.55 -10.42
C THR A 38 2.99 -5.58 -9.24
N HIS A 39 4.19 -5.36 -8.68
CA HIS A 39 4.38 -4.41 -7.59
C HIS A 39 4.02 -2.99 -8.03
N ALA A 40 4.50 -2.53 -9.18
CA ALA A 40 4.16 -1.21 -9.71
C ALA A 40 2.64 -1.04 -9.92
N GLN A 41 1.97 -2.07 -10.45
CA GLN A 41 0.51 -2.05 -10.61
C GLN A 41 -0.21 -1.97 -9.26
N LEU A 42 0.24 -2.72 -8.25
CA LEU A 42 -0.34 -2.66 -6.91
C LEU A 42 -0.12 -1.30 -6.27
N VAL A 43 1.08 -0.73 -6.35
CA VAL A 43 1.37 0.63 -5.86
C VAL A 43 0.45 1.66 -6.53
N ASN A 44 0.27 1.61 -7.85
CA ASN A 44 -0.67 2.49 -8.54
C ASN A 44 -2.10 2.34 -7.99
N ASN A 45 -2.53 1.11 -7.73
CA ASN A 45 -3.85 0.86 -7.16
C ASN A 45 -3.99 1.43 -5.73
N LEU A 46 -2.94 1.35 -4.91
CA LEU A 46 -2.92 1.97 -3.56
C LEU A 46 -3.01 3.51 -3.67
N LEU A 47 -2.26 4.10 -4.60
CA LEU A 47 -2.28 5.55 -4.84
C LEU A 47 -3.65 6.04 -5.35
N LEU A 48 -4.30 5.28 -6.23
CA LEU A 48 -5.67 5.57 -6.68
C LEU A 48 -6.69 5.57 -5.52
N ASN A 49 -6.42 4.78 -4.48
CA ASN A 49 -7.23 4.75 -3.25
C ASN A 49 -6.84 5.84 -2.23
N ARG A 50 -5.88 6.70 -2.58
CA ARG A 50 -5.32 7.75 -1.72
C ARG A 50 -4.73 7.19 -0.41
N LEU A 51 -4.12 6.01 -0.46
CA LEU A 51 -3.29 5.54 0.66
C LEU A 51 -1.98 6.33 0.72
N ILE A 52 -1.44 6.42 1.92
CA ILE A 52 -0.09 6.89 2.17
C ILE A 52 0.84 5.69 1.98
N VAL A 53 1.52 5.66 0.83
CA VAL A 53 2.42 4.56 0.50
C VAL A 53 3.78 4.81 1.15
N VAL A 54 4.15 3.95 2.08
CA VAL A 54 5.46 3.99 2.73
C VAL A 54 6.42 3.03 2.01
N GLY A 55 7.61 3.51 1.70
CA GLY A 55 8.66 2.74 1.03
C GLY A 55 9.82 2.44 1.97
N SER A 56 10.49 1.30 1.74
CA SER A 56 11.68 0.84 2.47
C SER A 56 13.00 1.06 1.71
N GLY A 57 12.95 1.83 0.62
CA GLY A 57 14.08 2.10 -0.27
C GLY A 57 14.18 1.14 -1.46
N PHE A 58 13.63 -0.08 -1.34
CA PHE A 58 13.51 -1.05 -2.44
C PHE A 58 12.12 -1.71 -2.44
N PRO A 59 11.59 -2.10 -3.62
CA PRO A 59 10.34 -2.85 -3.70
C PRO A 59 10.40 -4.19 -2.92
N ALA A 60 9.37 -4.49 -2.13
CA ALA A 60 9.28 -5.75 -1.38
C ALA A 60 8.87 -6.91 -2.30
N LEU A 61 9.86 -7.48 -2.99
CA LEU A 61 9.70 -8.58 -3.94
C LEU A 61 10.35 -9.83 -3.37
N VAL A 62 9.62 -10.95 -3.32
CA VAL A 62 10.13 -12.22 -2.82
C VAL A 62 10.07 -13.27 -3.92
N HIS A 63 11.23 -13.79 -4.30
CA HIS A 63 11.43 -14.80 -5.32
C HIS A 63 11.36 -16.21 -4.73
N THR A 64 10.65 -17.13 -5.40
CA THR A 64 10.45 -18.51 -4.90
C THR A 64 11.14 -19.57 -5.77
N VAL A 65 12.33 -19.27 -6.29
CA VAL A 65 13.04 -20.11 -7.28
C VAL A 65 13.72 -21.32 -6.64
N GLY A 66 14.11 -21.23 -5.35
CA GLY A 66 14.87 -22.26 -4.61
C GLY A 66 14.02 -23.40 -4.05
N VAL A 67 14.71 -24.40 -3.44
CA VAL A 67 14.08 -25.59 -2.83
C VAL A 67 13.32 -25.22 -1.55
N GLY A 68 13.82 -24.25 -0.78
CA GLY A 68 13.13 -23.64 0.36
C GLY A 68 12.14 -22.54 -0.04
N GLY A 69 11.93 -22.32 -1.34
CA GLY A 69 10.89 -21.42 -1.86
C GLY A 69 11.16 -19.96 -1.51
N ALA A 70 10.19 -19.31 -0.85
CA ALA A 70 10.29 -17.89 -0.46
C ALA A 70 11.29 -17.65 0.67
N LEU A 71 11.62 -18.69 1.46
CA LEU A 71 12.50 -18.55 2.62
C LEU A 71 13.97 -18.44 2.22
N ASP A 72 14.32 -18.88 1.01
CA ASP A 72 15.68 -18.82 0.47
C ASP A 72 16.05 -17.42 -0.07
N ASP A 73 15.07 -16.51 -0.21
CA ASP A 73 15.29 -15.15 -0.72
C ASP A 73 15.52 -14.17 0.43
N GLU A 74 16.74 -14.20 0.99
CA GLU A 74 17.12 -13.35 2.12
C GLU A 74 16.97 -11.85 1.81
N GLU A 75 17.30 -11.42 0.59
CA GLU A 75 17.18 -10.01 0.16
C GLU A 75 15.72 -9.58 0.03
N GLY A 76 14.88 -10.42 -0.56
CA GLY A 76 13.44 -10.18 -0.64
C GLY A 76 12.80 -10.11 0.74
N LEU A 77 13.17 -11.01 1.65
CA LEU A 77 12.70 -11.02 3.03
C LEU A 77 13.19 -9.81 3.84
N ASP A 78 14.42 -9.36 3.65
CA ASP A 78 14.94 -8.13 4.26
C ASP A 78 14.14 -6.90 3.76
N SER A 79 13.86 -6.84 2.46
CA SER A 79 13.02 -5.79 1.88
C SER A 79 11.62 -5.79 2.47
N VAL A 80 11.03 -6.97 2.72
CA VAL A 80 9.74 -7.10 3.41
C VAL A 80 9.82 -6.60 4.85
N ARG A 81 10.84 -6.99 5.62
CA ARG A 81 11.04 -6.54 7.01
C ARG A 81 11.14 -5.02 7.10
N ARG A 82 12.03 -4.42 6.32
CA ARG A 82 12.19 -2.95 6.27
C ARG A 82 10.91 -2.22 5.86
N THR A 83 10.10 -2.83 4.99
CA THR A 83 8.80 -2.26 4.59
C THR A 83 7.82 -2.26 5.76
N PHE A 84 7.77 -3.38 6.50
CA PHE A 84 6.92 -3.50 7.68
C PHE A 84 7.36 -2.55 8.79
N ASP A 85 8.65 -2.52 9.12
CA ASP A 85 9.21 -1.62 10.14
C ASP A 85 8.87 -0.16 9.79
N ARG A 86 8.97 0.21 8.51
CA ARG A 86 8.62 1.57 8.08
C ARG A 86 7.14 1.90 8.22
N ILE A 87 6.23 0.94 8.00
CA ILE A 87 4.79 1.13 8.27
C ILE A 87 4.57 1.39 9.76
N VAL A 88 5.21 0.60 10.62
CA VAL A 88 5.10 0.74 12.07
C VAL A 88 5.63 2.10 12.52
N ASP A 89 6.84 2.48 12.10
CA ASP A 89 7.46 3.76 12.46
C ASP A 89 6.58 4.96 12.07
N VAL A 90 6.03 4.96 10.85
CA VAL A 90 5.17 6.04 10.38
C VAL A 90 3.82 6.02 11.10
N GLY A 91 3.28 4.84 11.39
CA GLY A 91 2.04 4.71 12.17
C GLY A 91 2.18 5.26 13.58
N GLN A 92 3.25 4.88 14.27
CA GLN A 92 3.59 5.39 15.60
C GLN A 92 3.85 6.89 15.57
N LEU A 93 4.50 7.41 14.52
CA LEU A 93 4.67 8.85 14.35
C LEU A 93 3.31 9.55 14.27
N PHE A 94 2.39 9.07 13.43
CA PHE A 94 1.05 9.66 13.29
C PHE A 94 0.26 9.64 14.60
N GLU A 95 0.33 8.53 15.35
CA GLU A 95 -0.28 8.44 16.68
C GLU A 95 0.35 9.45 17.65
N SER A 96 1.68 9.58 17.65
CA SER A 96 2.39 10.48 18.58
C SER A 96 2.09 11.96 18.36
N VAL A 97 1.85 12.38 17.12
CA VAL A 97 1.53 13.78 16.79
C VAL A 97 0.02 14.07 16.82
N GLY A 98 -0.83 13.05 17.01
CA GLY A 98 -2.28 13.19 16.99
C GLY A 98 -2.82 13.72 15.65
N LEU A 99 -2.15 13.41 14.55
CA LEU A 99 -2.49 13.97 13.24
C LEU A 99 -3.74 13.28 12.67
N GLU A 100 -4.88 13.93 12.79
CA GLU A 100 -6.10 13.51 12.10
C GLU A 100 -6.13 14.07 10.67
N ILE A 101 -5.92 13.19 9.69
CA ILE A 101 -6.05 13.56 8.28
C ILE A 101 -7.51 13.37 7.88
N SER A 102 -8.22 14.50 7.66
CA SER A 102 -9.65 14.50 7.30
C SER A 102 -9.95 13.57 6.12
N ALA A 103 -11.08 12.85 6.21
CA ALA A 103 -11.51 11.97 5.13
C ALA A 103 -11.81 12.78 3.86
N PRO A 104 -11.65 12.20 2.66
CA PRO A 104 -11.92 12.86 1.39
C PRO A 104 -13.27 13.53 1.31
N HIS A 105 -14.32 12.84 1.79
CA HIS A 105 -15.68 13.35 1.79
C HIS A 105 -15.76 14.70 2.52
N ASP A 106 -15.12 14.81 3.69
CA ASP A 106 -15.11 16.03 4.49
C ASP A 106 -14.33 17.15 3.80
N VAL A 107 -13.27 16.80 3.06
CA VAL A 107 -12.50 17.74 2.24
C VAL A 107 -13.31 18.23 1.03
N GLU A 108 -14.01 17.35 0.31
CA GLU A 108 -14.84 17.73 -0.84
C GLU A 108 -16.01 18.62 -0.38
N ILE A 109 -16.66 18.29 0.74
CA ILE A 109 -17.67 19.16 1.38
C ILE A 109 -17.07 20.53 1.69
N ARG A 110 -15.90 20.58 2.34
CA ARG A 110 -15.21 21.84 2.67
C ARG A 110 -14.88 22.66 1.41
N LEU A 111 -14.57 22.00 0.29
CA LEU A 111 -14.29 22.63 -0.99
C LEU A 111 -15.56 23.00 -1.80
N GLY A 112 -16.76 22.75 -1.25
CA GLY A 112 -18.02 23.01 -1.94
C GLY A 112 -18.27 22.10 -3.14
N ARG A 113 -17.57 20.97 -3.21
CA ARG A 113 -17.78 19.93 -4.23
C ARG A 113 -18.73 18.90 -3.61
N THR A 114 -19.92 18.78 -4.18
CA THR A 114 -20.95 17.82 -3.73
C THR A 114 -20.37 16.42 -3.71
N GLY A 115 -20.51 15.75 -2.55
CA GLY A 115 -20.09 14.37 -2.31
C GLY A 115 -20.80 13.36 -3.20
#